data_AF-A0A2T0ID59-F1
#
_entry.id   AF-A0A2T0ID59-F1
#
_cell.length_a   1.000
_cell.length_b   1.000
_cell.length_c   1.000
_cell.angle_alpha   90.00
_cell.angle_beta   90.00
_cell.angle_gamma   90.00
#
_symmetry.space_group_name_H-M   'P 1'
#
loop_
_entity.id
_entity.type
_entity.pdbx_description
1 polymer ?
#
loop_
_entity_poly.entity_id
_entity_poly.type
_entity_poly.pdbx_seq_one_letter_code
_entity_poly.pdbx_strand_id
1 'polypeptide(L)'
;MFSLTRYTTPCPEPVNSQILQMVVDNLTDISSVALAPSNLLYNIYQYAIGFEVHLYLEALNGGKGIAVELVVAMEDETVVGFCLYLLVKDDPHACGIAFMAVQAGFRRQGVARSMMDEVLARYPHAELACAVEKVAVFEAMGFQVRGARGTQVVMNTRNYGTDGLMGVLDVASIYSSLEVRQIHTYLLQKHGKRAMVDAEKQRDRHLDQLTRKAQLFVQGRLPTA
;
A
#
# COMPACT_ATOMS: atom_id res chain seq x y z
N MET A 1 -19.32 -7.24 -15.11
CA MET A 1 -18.27 -6.55 -15.91
C MET A 1 -17.95 -5.27 -15.18
N PHE A 2 -16.68 -4.99 -14.88
CA PHE A 2 -16.32 -3.80 -14.12
C PHE A 2 -15.94 -2.63 -15.06
N SER A 3 -16.09 -1.41 -14.55
CA SER A 3 -15.64 -0.16 -15.18
C SER A 3 -14.50 0.45 -14.36
N LEU A 4 -13.71 1.33 -14.98
CA LEU A 4 -12.66 2.09 -14.31
C LEU A 4 -13.03 3.57 -14.27
N THR A 5 -12.88 4.17 -13.10
CA THR A 5 -13.05 5.61 -12.88
C THR A 5 -11.78 6.17 -12.27
N ARG A 6 -11.26 7.25 -12.85
CA ARG A 6 -10.12 7.98 -12.29
C ARG A 6 -10.58 9.23 -11.57
N TYR A 7 -9.99 9.47 -10.41
CA TYR A 7 -10.18 10.65 -9.59
C TYR A 7 -8.87 11.42 -9.45
N THR A 8 -8.89 12.68 -9.89
CA THR A 8 -7.85 13.69 -9.65
C THR A 8 -8.32 14.78 -8.68
N THR A 9 -9.53 14.60 -8.17
CA THR A 9 -10.24 15.42 -7.20
C THR A 9 -10.92 14.46 -6.22
N PRO A 10 -11.41 14.92 -5.05
CA PRO A 10 -12.07 14.04 -4.09
C PRO A 10 -13.16 13.19 -4.74
N CYS A 11 -13.12 11.88 -4.49
CA CYS A 11 -14.14 10.94 -4.95
C CYS A 11 -15.43 11.06 -4.11
N PRO A 12 -16.58 10.59 -4.60
CA PRO A 12 -17.82 10.56 -3.82
C PRO A 12 -17.66 9.79 -2.51
N GLU A 13 -18.35 10.24 -1.46
CA GLU A 13 -18.25 9.64 -0.12
C GLU A 13 -18.54 8.12 -0.10
N PRO A 14 -19.51 7.57 -0.85
CA PRO A 14 -19.71 6.13 -0.91
C PRO A 14 -18.51 5.35 -1.47
N VAL A 15 -17.76 5.94 -2.41
CA VAL A 15 -16.54 5.35 -2.98
C VAL A 15 -15.42 5.39 -1.95
N ASN A 16 -15.24 6.54 -1.28
CA ASN A 16 -14.26 6.71 -0.22
C ASN A 16 -14.45 5.68 0.90
N SER A 17 -15.68 5.59 1.43
CA SER A 17 -16.05 4.64 2.48
C SER A 17 -15.77 3.18 2.09
N GLN A 18 -16.09 2.77 0.85
CA GLN A 18 -15.82 1.41 0.36
C GLN A 18 -14.32 1.13 0.20
N ILE A 19 -13.52 2.11 -0.22
CA ILE A 19 -12.05 1.97 -0.28
C ILE A 19 -11.48 1.75 1.12
N LEU A 20 -11.91 2.56 2.11
CA LEU A 20 -11.44 2.42 3.48
C LEU A 20 -11.83 1.06 4.08
N GLN A 21 -13.05 0.57 3.80
CA GLN A 21 -13.45 -0.78 4.20
C GLN A 21 -12.54 -1.85 3.56
N MET A 22 -12.27 -1.75 2.25
CA MET A 22 -11.38 -2.68 1.55
C MET A 22 -9.96 -2.68 2.14
N VAL A 23 -9.45 -1.51 2.52
CA VAL A 23 -8.13 -1.35 3.19
C VAL A 23 -8.09 -2.10 4.51
N VAL A 24 -9.11 -1.91 5.35
CA VAL A 24 -9.25 -2.57 6.65
C VAL A 24 -9.35 -4.09 6.53
N ASP A 25 -10.08 -4.57 5.51
CA ASP A 25 -10.26 -6.00 5.23
C ASP A 25 -9.02 -6.67 4.64
N ASN A 26 -8.12 -5.90 4.04
CA ASN A 26 -6.93 -6.40 3.33
C ASN A 26 -5.60 -5.96 3.98
N LEU A 27 -5.60 -5.53 5.25
CA LEU A 27 -4.40 -5.00 5.94
C LEU A 27 -3.15 -5.85 5.69
N THR A 28 -3.22 -7.16 5.94
CA THR A 28 -2.09 -8.08 5.79
C THR A 28 -1.53 -8.07 4.37
N ASP A 29 -2.39 -7.94 3.36
CA ASP A 29 -1.98 -7.96 1.96
C ASP A 29 -1.36 -6.62 1.51
N ILE A 30 -1.83 -5.49 2.03
CA ILE A 30 -1.44 -4.15 1.54
C ILE A 30 -0.35 -3.48 2.38
N SER A 31 -0.23 -3.86 3.66
CA SER A 31 0.74 -3.25 4.58
C SER A 31 2.15 -3.81 4.38
N SER A 32 3.15 -2.94 4.50
CA SER A 32 4.56 -3.37 4.59
C SER A 32 4.85 -4.21 5.85
N VAL A 33 4.01 -4.11 6.89
CA VAL A 33 4.15 -4.90 8.13
C VAL A 33 3.55 -6.30 7.98
N ALA A 34 2.57 -6.46 7.08
CA ALA A 34 1.88 -7.72 6.78
C ALA A 34 1.46 -8.52 8.03
N LEU A 35 1.03 -7.82 9.08
CA LEU A 35 0.71 -8.46 10.36
C LEU A 35 -0.52 -9.35 10.24
N ALA A 36 -0.47 -10.55 10.84
CA ALA A 36 -1.61 -11.46 10.88
C ALA A 36 -2.65 -11.01 11.92
N PRO A 37 -3.97 -11.28 11.70
CA PRO A 37 -5.04 -10.96 12.65
C PRO A 37 -4.86 -11.55 14.06
N SER A 38 -4.04 -12.59 14.21
CA SER A 38 -3.76 -13.23 15.49
C SER A 38 -2.80 -12.44 16.39
N ASN A 39 -2.08 -11.45 15.86
CA ASN A 39 -1.20 -10.61 16.67
C ASN A 39 -2.00 -9.52 17.37
N LEU A 40 -1.78 -9.31 18.68
CA LEU A 40 -2.54 -8.32 19.46
C LEU A 40 -2.40 -6.87 18.96
N LEU A 41 -1.30 -6.56 18.25
CA LEU A 41 -1.07 -5.23 17.67
C LEU A 41 -1.86 -5.01 16.37
N TYR A 42 -2.53 -6.04 15.83
CA TYR A 42 -3.23 -5.95 14.54
C TYR A 42 -4.16 -4.74 14.45
N ASN A 43 -4.96 -4.48 15.48
CA ASN A 43 -5.91 -3.36 15.47
C ASN A 43 -5.23 -1.98 15.42
N ILE A 44 -4.01 -1.85 15.97
CA ILE A 44 -3.23 -0.61 15.87
C ILE A 44 -2.83 -0.38 14.41
N TYR A 45 -2.30 -1.42 13.75
CA TYR A 45 -1.89 -1.36 12.36
C TYR A 45 -3.08 -1.20 11.40
N GLN A 46 -4.22 -1.83 11.72
CA GLN A 46 -5.46 -1.69 10.97
C GLN A 46 -5.98 -0.25 11.00
N TYR A 47 -5.98 0.39 12.17
CA TYR A 47 -6.31 1.81 12.28
C TYR A 47 -5.29 2.67 11.52
N ALA A 48 -4.00 2.44 11.74
CA ALA A 48 -2.94 3.27 11.17
C ALA A 48 -2.99 3.27 9.63
N ILE A 49 -3.16 2.11 8.99
CA ILE A 49 -3.24 2.04 7.53
C ILE A 49 -4.53 2.63 6.98
N GLY A 50 -5.66 2.43 7.68
CA GLY A 50 -6.93 3.04 7.30
C GLY A 50 -6.85 4.55 7.33
N PHE A 51 -6.21 5.09 8.37
CA PHE A 51 -5.98 6.53 8.50
C PHE A 51 -4.98 7.05 7.48
N GLU A 52 -3.89 6.33 7.19
CA GLU A 52 -2.93 6.70 6.15
C GLU A 52 -3.62 6.82 4.78
N VAL A 53 -4.40 5.82 4.38
CA VAL A 53 -5.15 5.87 3.11
C VAL A 53 -6.18 6.99 3.12
N HIS A 54 -6.90 7.19 4.24
CA HIS A 54 -7.81 8.32 4.38
C HIS A 54 -7.11 9.67 4.16
N LEU A 55 -5.93 9.88 4.75
CA LEU A 55 -5.15 11.12 4.56
C LEU A 55 -4.70 11.30 3.10
N TYR A 56 -4.37 10.22 2.37
CA TYR A 56 -4.07 10.30 0.94
C TYR A 56 -5.32 10.60 0.10
N LEU A 57 -6.48 10.03 0.45
CA LEU A 57 -7.75 10.34 -0.22
C LEU A 57 -8.16 11.80 0.02
N GLU A 58 -7.96 12.33 1.23
CA GLU A 58 -8.13 13.76 1.51
C GLU A 58 -7.20 14.61 0.66
N ALA A 59 -5.95 14.18 0.44
CA ALA A 59 -4.97 14.91 -0.37
C ALA A 59 -5.38 15.07 -1.84
N LEU A 60 -6.38 14.32 -2.34
CA LEU A 60 -7.00 14.55 -3.66
C LEU A 60 -7.60 15.96 -3.79
N ASN A 61 -7.89 16.66 -2.68
CA ASN A 61 -8.31 18.06 -2.71
C ASN A 61 -7.18 19.07 -2.99
N GLY A 62 -5.93 18.61 -3.10
CA GLY A 62 -4.74 19.43 -3.33
C GLY A 62 -4.20 20.16 -2.09
N GLY A 63 -4.89 20.08 -0.95
CA GLY A 63 -4.58 20.86 0.25
C GLY A 63 -3.41 20.34 1.08
N LYS A 64 -2.91 19.13 0.83
CA LYS A 64 -1.84 18.50 1.63
C LYS A 64 -0.44 18.60 1.02
N GLY A 65 -0.29 19.28 -0.13
CA GLY A 65 1.00 19.40 -0.82
C GLY A 65 1.55 18.08 -1.38
N ILE A 66 0.71 17.05 -1.45
CA ILE A 66 1.01 15.75 -2.04
C ILE A 66 0.14 15.60 -3.28
N ALA A 67 0.75 15.35 -4.43
CA ALA A 67 0.05 15.09 -5.67
C ALA A 67 -0.38 13.61 -5.69
N VAL A 68 -1.65 13.36 -5.39
CA VAL A 68 -2.26 12.03 -5.36
C VAL A 68 -3.25 11.91 -6.51
N GLU A 69 -3.30 10.74 -7.13
CA GLU A 69 -4.41 10.36 -8.00
C GLU A 69 -4.88 8.94 -7.62
N LEU A 70 -6.10 8.62 -8.05
CA LEU A 70 -6.77 7.37 -7.71
C LEU A 70 -7.46 6.79 -8.94
N VAL A 71 -7.25 5.50 -9.21
CA VAL A 71 -8.07 4.72 -10.13
C VAL A 71 -8.91 3.74 -9.30
N VAL A 72 -10.21 3.68 -9.58
CA VAL A 72 -11.17 2.79 -8.91
C VAL A 72 -11.80 1.89 -9.94
N ALA A 73 -11.84 0.59 -9.65
CA ALA A 73 -12.64 -0.36 -10.40
C ALA A 73 -13.99 -0.54 -9.71
N MET A 74 -15.07 -0.40 -10.48
CA MET A 74 -16.45 -0.52 -9.98
C MET A 74 -17.22 -1.59 -10.74
N GLU A 75 -18.02 -2.37 -10.03
CA GLU A 75 -19.11 -3.13 -10.62
C GLU A 75 -20.42 -2.58 -10.05
N ASP A 76 -21.23 -2.00 -10.94
CA ASP A 76 -22.37 -1.14 -10.57
C ASP A 76 -21.94 -0.05 -9.59
N GLU A 77 -22.50 -0.03 -8.38
CA GLU A 77 -22.19 0.92 -7.30
C GLU A 77 -21.15 0.38 -6.28
N THR A 78 -20.57 -0.80 -6.56
CA THR A 78 -19.64 -1.48 -5.67
C THR A 78 -18.19 -1.29 -6.11
N VAL A 79 -17.34 -0.83 -5.20
CA VAL A 79 -15.90 -0.76 -5.42
C VAL A 79 -15.30 -2.16 -5.31
N VAL A 80 -14.80 -2.68 -6.43
CA VAL A 80 -14.19 -4.02 -6.52
C VAL A 80 -12.66 -3.98 -6.53
N GLY A 81 -12.07 -2.80 -6.72
CA GLY A 81 -10.64 -2.57 -6.55
C GLY A 81 -10.28 -1.09 -6.60
N PHE A 82 -9.10 -0.75 -6.11
CA PHE A 82 -8.54 0.58 -6.24
C PHE A 82 -7.02 0.54 -6.41
N CYS A 83 -6.48 1.59 -7.02
CA CYS A 83 -5.07 1.88 -7.17
C CYS A 83 -4.81 3.35 -6.85
N LEU A 84 -4.17 3.62 -5.72
CA LEU A 84 -3.76 4.95 -5.26
C LEU A 84 -2.28 5.15 -5.57
N TYR A 85 -1.96 6.23 -6.26
CA TYR A 85 -0.60 6.52 -6.69
C TYR A 85 -0.25 8.01 -6.52
N LEU A 86 1.04 8.25 -6.37
CA LEU A 86 1.62 9.55 -6.07
C LEU A 86 2.39 10.02 -7.29
N LEU A 87 2.13 11.26 -7.73
CA LEU A 87 2.86 11.86 -8.83
C LEU A 87 4.24 12.30 -8.36
N VAL A 88 5.22 12.13 -9.23
CA VAL A 88 6.59 12.56 -8.96
C VAL A 88 6.73 14.02 -9.37
N LYS A 89 7.16 14.86 -8.44
CA LYS A 89 7.49 16.24 -8.75
C LYS A 89 8.74 16.28 -9.64
N ASP A 90 8.70 17.12 -10.67
CA ASP A 90 9.76 17.31 -11.64
C ASP A 90 9.98 16.11 -12.61
N ASP A 91 9.09 15.10 -12.57
CA ASP A 91 9.02 14.02 -13.56
C ASP A 91 7.55 13.73 -13.95
N PRO A 92 7.04 14.35 -15.03
CA PRO A 92 5.62 14.24 -15.40
C PRO A 92 5.22 12.86 -15.92
N HIS A 93 6.18 11.97 -16.16
CA HIS A 93 5.94 10.62 -16.66
C HIS A 93 6.06 9.55 -15.56
N ALA A 94 6.46 9.94 -14.35
CA ALA A 94 6.67 9.03 -13.25
C ALA A 94 5.62 9.13 -12.14
N CYS A 95 5.31 7.96 -11.58
CA CYS A 95 4.46 7.86 -10.39
C CYS A 95 4.91 6.71 -9.48
N GLY A 96 4.64 6.85 -8.18
CA GLY A 96 4.77 5.76 -7.21
C GLY A 96 3.42 5.16 -6.86
N ILE A 97 3.25 3.85 -6.99
CA ILE A 97 2.05 3.15 -6.52
C ILE A 97 2.14 3.00 -5.00
N ALA A 98 1.28 3.70 -4.27
CA ALA A 98 1.26 3.67 -2.81
C ALA A 98 0.42 2.49 -2.30
N PHE A 99 -0.80 2.33 -2.82
CA PHE A 99 -1.70 1.25 -2.42
C PHE A 99 -2.46 0.70 -3.61
N MET A 100 -2.60 -0.63 -3.67
CA MET A 100 -3.48 -1.29 -4.62
C MET A 100 -4.12 -2.51 -3.98
N ALA A 101 -5.43 -2.63 -4.10
CA ALA A 101 -6.18 -3.79 -3.64
C ALA A 101 -7.31 -4.15 -4.60
N VAL A 102 -7.67 -5.43 -4.59
CA VAL A 102 -8.81 -5.99 -5.30
C VAL A 102 -9.56 -6.88 -4.34
N GLN A 103 -10.88 -6.69 -4.27
CA GLN A 103 -11.76 -7.48 -3.44
C GLN A 103 -11.60 -8.97 -3.77
N ALA A 104 -11.61 -9.84 -2.75
CA ALA A 104 -11.25 -11.25 -2.89
C ALA A 104 -12.00 -11.99 -4.02
N GLY A 105 -13.31 -11.76 -4.15
CA GLY A 105 -14.15 -12.35 -5.20
C GLY A 105 -13.77 -11.94 -6.63
N PHE A 106 -13.12 -10.79 -6.80
CA PHE A 106 -12.74 -10.20 -8.09
C PHE A 106 -11.27 -10.43 -8.45
N ARG A 107 -10.51 -11.12 -7.59
CA ARG A 107 -9.12 -11.47 -7.88
C ARG A 107 -9.05 -12.44 -9.06
N ARG A 108 -7.96 -12.34 -9.85
CA ARG A 108 -7.72 -13.14 -11.07
C ARG A 108 -8.74 -12.90 -12.20
N GLN A 109 -9.55 -11.84 -12.13
CA GLN A 109 -10.48 -11.43 -13.20
C GLN A 109 -9.96 -10.24 -14.03
N GLY A 110 -8.67 -9.94 -13.94
CA GLY A 110 -8.05 -8.82 -14.68
C GLY A 110 -8.15 -7.45 -14.01
N VAL A 111 -8.92 -7.27 -12.93
CA VAL A 111 -9.12 -5.95 -12.26
C VAL A 111 -7.82 -5.22 -11.95
N ALA A 112 -6.87 -5.88 -11.26
CA ALA A 112 -5.58 -5.27 -10.91
C ALA A 112 -4.77 -4.87 -12.16
N ARG A 113 -4.81 -5.70 -13.21
CA ARG A 113 -4.12 -5.43 -14.48
C ARG A 113 -4.75 -4.22 -15.16
N SER A 114 -6.07 -4.17 -15.28
CA SER A 114 -6.76 -3.05 -15.92
C SER A 114 -6.53 -1.72 -15.19
N MET A 115 -6.54 -1.72 -13.84
CA MET A 115 -6.19 -0.52 -13.08
C MET A 115 -4.74 -0.10 -13.31
N MET A 116 -3.80 -1.05 -13.35
CA MET A 116 -2.39 -0.75 -13.62
C MET A 116 -2.18 -0.23 -15.05
N ASP A 117 -2.84 -0.82 -16.04
CA ASP A 117 -2.77 -0.37 -17.43
C ASP A 117 -3.27 1.07 -17.59
N GLU A 118 -4.35 1.44 -16.88
CA GLU A 118 -4.88 2.82 -16.84
C GLU A 118 -3.88 3.83 -16.23
N VAL A 119 -3.11 3.40 -15.23
CA VAL A 119 -2.02 4.21 -14.65
C VAL A 119 -0.86 4.34 -15.63
N LEU A 120 -0.38 3.21 -16.17
CA LEU A 120 0.79 3.15 -17.05
C LEU A 120 0.57 3.84 -18.40
N ALA A 121 -0.67 3.91 -18.88
CA ALA A 121 -1.04 4.68 -20.06
C ALA A 121 -0.74 6.18 -19.89
N ARG A 122 -0.77 6.70 -18.65
CA ARG A 122 -0.47 8.11 -18.34
C ARG A 122 0.93 8.32 -17.78
N TYR A 123 1.39 7.39 -16.94
CA TYR A 123 2.67 7.44 -16.25
C TYR A 123 3.48 6.18 -16.62
N PRO A 124 4.17 6.20 -17.78
CA PRO A 124 4.94 5.06 -18.24
C PRO A 124 6.13 4.68 -17.35
N HIS A 125 6.45 5.47 -16.33
CA HIS A 125 7.46 5.17 -15.32
C HIS A 125 6.78 5.01 -13.95
N ALA A 126 6.25 3.82 -13.69
CA ALA A 126 5.74 3.47 -12.36
C ALA A 126 6.79 2.77 -11.50
N GLU A 127 6.83 3.17 -10.23
CA GLU A 127 7.59 2.54 -9.14
C GLU A 127 6.65 1.99 -8.07
N LEU A 128 6.98 0.84 -7.49
CA LEU A 128 6.23 0.28 -6.37
C LEU A 128 7.12 -0.54 -5.44
N ALA A 129 6.63 -0.81 -4.24
CA ALA A 129 7.21 -1.79 -3.33
C ALA A 129 6.15 -2.82 -2.96
N CYS A 130 6.47 -4.10 -3.04
CA CYS A 130 5.53 -5.17 -2.76
C CYS A 130 6.15 -6.35 -1.99
N ALA A 131 5.30 -7.18 -1.39
CA ALA A 131 5.74 -8.45 -0.82
C ALA A 131 6.29 -9.39 -1.91
N VAL A 132 7.22 -10.27 -1.54
CA VAL A 132 7.89 -11.20 -2.48
C VAL A 132 6.88 -12.04 -3.27
N GLU A 133 5.77 -12.43 -2.64
CA GLU A 133 4.68 -13.21 -3.21
C GLU A 133 3.99 -12.49 -4.38
N LYS A 134 4.06 -11.17 -4.43
CA LYS A 134 3.42 -10.35 -5.47
C LYS A 134 4.35 -10.02 -6.64
N VAL A 135 5.65 -10.32 -6.53
CA VAL A 135 6.63 -9.96 -7.57
C VAL A 135 6.24 -10.53 -8.94
N ALA A 136 5.89 -11.81 -9.02
CA ALA A 136 5.53 -12.44 -10.30
C ALA A 136 4.28 -11.79 -10.94
N VAL A 137 3.35 -11.28 -10.13
CA VAL A 137 2.16 -10.59 -10.62
C VAL A 137 2.54 -9.26 -11.28
N PHE A 138 3.45 -8.49 -10.67
CA PHE A 138 3.92 -7.23 -11.23
C PHE A 138 4.91 -7.42 -12.38
N GLU A 139 5.73 -8.47 -12.37
CA GLU A 139 6.56 -8.85 -13.54
C GLU A 139 5.68 -9.09 -14.78
N ALA A 140 4.55 -9.78 -14.61
CA ALA A 140 3.57 -10.00 -15.68
C ALA A 140 2.83 -8.71 -16.14
N MET A 141 3.02 -7.59 -15.43
CA MET A 141 2.54 -6.25 -15.78
C MET A 141 3.67 -5.33 -16.27
N GLY A 142 4.87 -5.86 -16.51
CA GLY A 142 6.00 -5.12 -17.07
C GLY A 142 6.94 -4.47 -16.05
N PHE A 143 6.77 -4.75 -14.75
CA PHE A 143 7.70 -4.29 -13.73
C PHE A 143 8.93 -5.21 -13.63
N GLN A 144 10.06 -4.63 -13.21
CA GLN A 144 11.32 -5.32 -13.03
C GLN A 144 11.81 -5.10 -11.59
N VAL A 145 12.42 -6.13 -11.01
CA VAL A 145 13.03 -6.03 -9.68
C VAL A 145 14.20 -5.05 -9.71
N ARG A 146 14.23 -4.12 -8.75
CA ARG A 146 15.30 -3.10 -8.64
C ARG A 146 16.10 -3.20 -7.34
N GLY A 147 15.49 -3.70 -6.28
CA GLY A 147 16.12 -3.74 -4.97
C GLY A 147 15.20 -4.27 -3.88
N ALA A 148 15.69 -4.29 -2.65
CA ALA A 148 14.88 -4.53 -1.47
C ALA A 148 14.84 -3.25 -0.62
N ARG A 149 13.67 -2.94 -0.03
CA ARG A 149 13.48 -1.85 0.92
C ARG A 149 12.66 -2.36 2.09
N GLY A 150 13.32 -2.56 3.23
CA GLY A 150 12.71 -3.19 4.41
C GLY A 150 12.17 -4.58 4.06
N THR A 151 10.89 -4.80 4.34
CA THR A 151 10.16 -6.06 4.10
C THR A 151 9.72 -6.27 2.65
N GLN A 152 9.97 -5.31 1.76
CA GLN A 152 9.41 -5.28 0.41
C GLN A 152 10.47 -5.30 -0.69
N VAL A 153 10.09 -5.84 -1.85
CA VAL A 153 10.84 -5.77 -3.11
C VAL A 153 10.43 -4.51 -3.85
N VAL A 154 11.40 -3.66 -4.17
CA VAL A 154 11.22 -2.47 -4.99
C VAL A 154 11.23 -2.89 -6.46
N MET A 155 10.21 -2.45 -7.20
CA MET A 155 10.05 -2.75 -8.61
C MET A 155 9.76 -1.49 -9.42
N ASN A 156 10.19 -1.49 -10.68
CA ASN A 156 10.05 -0.37 -11.59
C ASN A 156 9.77 -0.87 -13.02
N THR A 157 8.96 -0.15 -13.78
CA THR A 157 8.71 -0.39 -15.22
C THR A 157 9.88 0.03 -16.12
N ARG A 158 10.79 0.86 -15.61
CA ARG A 158 12.03 1.33 -16.22
C ARG A 158 13.25 0.68 -15.56
N ASN A 159 14.36 0.71 -16.29
CA ASN A 159 15.66 0.22 -15.80
C ASN A 159 16.45 1.29 -15.02
N TYR A 160 15.84 2.45 -14.74
CA TYR A 160 16.36 3.54 -13.92
C TYR A 160 15.25 4.04 -12.99
N GLY A 161 15.64 4.61 -11.83
CA GLY A 161 14.71 5.31 -10.95
C GLY A 161 14.49 6.74 -11.39
N THR A 162 13.40 7.37 -10.97
CA THR A 162 13.18 8.80 -11.22
C THR A 162 14.12 9.65 -10.35
N ASP A 163 14.63 10.75 -10.89
CA ASP A 163 15.40 11.76 -10.14
C ASP A 163 14.47 12.77 -9.43
N GLY A 164 13.16 12.68 -9.68
CA GLY A 164 12.17 13.58 -9.13
C GLY A 164 11.82 13.30 -7.67
N LEU A 165 11.04 14.19 -7.07
CA LEU A 165 10.66 14.12 -5.66
C LEU A 165 9.24 13.61 -5.49
N MET A 166 9.08 12.47 -4.82
CA MET A 166 7.76 11.96 -4.44
C MET A 166 7.42 12.38 -3.01
N GLY A 167 6.36 13.18 -2.86
CA GLY A 167 5.82 13.53 -1.54
C GLY A 167 5.14 12.32 -0.91
N VAL A 168 5.58 11.89 0.27
CA VAL A 168 4.94 10.83 1.05
C VAL A 168 4.46 11.38 2.39
N LEU A 169 3.40 10.80 2.93
CA LEU A 169 2.94 11.17 4.27
C LEU A 169 3.97 10.79 5.33
N ASP A 170 4.08 11.60 6.39
CA ASP A 170 4.79 11.20 7.60
C ASP A 170 3.93 10.23 8.40
N VAL A 171 4.13 8.94 8.15
CA VAL A 171 3.41 7.85 8.84
C VAL A 171 3.75 7.82 10.34
N ALA A 172 4.91 8.33 10.78
CA ALA A 172 5.26 8.33 12.20
C ALA A 172 4.27 9.18 13.03
N SER A 173 3.79 10.28 12.44
CA SER A 173 2.77 11.14 13.06
C SER A 173 1.47 10.37 13.36
N ILE A 174 1.07 9.43 12.50
CA ILE A 174 -0.12 8.58 12.68
C ILE A 174 0.01 7.72 13.94
N TYR A 175 1.16 7.06 14.13
CA TYR A 175 1.40 6.23 15.32
C TYR A 175 1.49 7.05 16.61
N SER A 176 1.76 8.35 16.49
CA SER A 176 1.78 9.27 17.64
C SER A 176 0.40 9.86 17.99
N SER A 177 -0.62 9.61 17.19
CA SER A 177 -1.99 10.14 17.35
C SER A 177 -2.66 9.71 18.65
N LEU A 178 -3.68 10.46 19.08
CA LEU A 178 -4.45 10.17 20.29
C LEU A 178 -5.16 8.82 20.17
N GLU A 179 -5.74 8.55 19.00
CA GLU A 179 -6.52 7.35 18.69
C GLU A 179 -5.65 6.10 18.79
N VAL A 180 -4.43 6.13 18.22
CA VAL A 180 -3.48 5.02 18.35
C VAL A 180 -3.09 4.78 19.81
N ARG A 181 -2.85 5.85 20.59
CA ARG A 181 -2.56 5.73 22.02
C ARG A 181 -3.73 5.15 22.81
N GLN A 182 -4.97 5.50 22.45
CA GLN A 182 -6.18 4.96 23.08
C GLN A 182 -6.35 3.48 22.76
N ILE A 183 -6.17 3.06 21.49
CA ILE A 183 -6.20 1.65 21.08
C ILE A 183 -5.12 0.87 21.85
N HIS A 184 -3.90 1.39 21.91
CA HIS A 184 -2.82 0.76 22.66
C HIS A 184 -3.15 0.63 24.15
N THR A 185 -3.69 1.67 24.77
CA THR A 185 -4.10 1.66 26.19
C THR A 185 -5.20 0.63 26.45
N TYR A 186 -6.19 0.55 25.57
CA TYR A 186 -7.25 -0.44 25.63
C TYR A 186 -6.69 -1.87 25.54
N LEU A 187 -5.82 -2.14 24.57
CA LEU A 187 -5.18 -3.46 24.41
C LEU A 187 -4.32 -3.82 25.62
N LEU A 188 -3.59 -2.85 26.18
CA LEU A 188 -2.79 -3.03 27.37
C LEU A 188 -3.65 -3.36 28.61
N GLN A 189 -4.78 -2.69 28.79
CA GLN A 189 -5.73 -2.98 29.88
C GLN A 189 -6.37 -4.35 29.72
N LYS A 190 -6.72 -4.74 28.48
CA LYS A 190 -7.41 -6.00 28.18
C LYS A 190 -6.50 -7.23 28.27
N HIS A 191 -5.27 -7.12 27.78
CA HIS A 191 -4.36 -8.27 27.62
C HIS A 191 -3.18 -8.27 28.61
N GLY A 192 -2.91 -7.13 29.26
CA GLY A 192 -1.80 -6.97 30.19
C GLY A 192 -0.45 -6.75 29.51
N LYS A 193 0.49 -6.18 30.27
CA LYS A 193 1.82 -5.75 29.77
C LYS A 193 2.62 -6.89 29.14
N ARG A 194 2.60 -8.08 29.75
CA ARG A 194 3.39 -9.23 29.26
C ARG A 194 2.94 -9.68 27.88
N ALA A 195 1.63 -9.82 27.66
CA ALA A 195 1.09 -10.24 26.37
C ALA A 195 1.36 -9.20 25.27
N MET A 196 1.29 -7.90 25.60
CA MET A 196 1.64 -6.83 24.67
C MET A 196 3.12 -6.88 24.25
N VAL A 197 4.04 -7.04 25.21
CA VAL A 197 5.48 -7.21 24.91
C VAL A 197 5.75 -8.45 24.08
N ASP A 198 5.04 -9.55 24.33
CA ASP A 198 5.17 -10.77 23.52
C ASP A 198 4.64 -10.55 22.09
N ALA A 199 3.58 -9.78 21.90
CA ALA A 199 3.05 -9.41 20.58
C ALA A 199 4.01 -8.49 19.80
N GLU A 200 4.68 -7.56 20.47
CA GLU A 200 5.76 -6.74 19.89
C GLU A 200 6.91 -7.61 19.41
N LYS A 201 7.41 -8.54 20.25
CA LYS A 201 8.46 -9.49 19.85
C LYS A 201 8.05 -10.37 18.67
N GLN A 202 6.80 -10.81 18.62
CA GLN A 202 6.28 -11.57 17.48
C GLN A 202 6.29 -10.74 16.19
N ARG A 203 5.87 -9.47 16.27
CA ARG A 203 5.93 -8.54 15.14
C ARG A 203 7.38 -8.35 14.69
N ASP A 204 8.31 -8.08 15.60
CA ASP A 204 9.70 -7.77 15.24
C ASP A 204 10.36 -8.97 14.53
N ARG A 205 10.18 -10.18 15.06
CA ARG A 205 10.64 -11.41 14.39
C ARG A 205 10.02 -11.60 13.01
N HIS A 206 8.74 -11.26 12.87
CA HIS A 206 8.04 -11.34 11.58
C HIS A 206 8.65 -10.36 10.56
N LEU A 207 8.90 -9.12 10.98
CA LEU A 207 9.54 -8.10 10.13
C LEU A 207 10.97 -8.48 9.74
N ASP A 208 11.74 -9.06 10.65
CA ASP A 208 13.09 -9.59 10.35
C ASP A 208 13.03 -10.70 9.29
N GLN A 209 12.06 -11.61 9.41
CA GLN A 209 11.85 -12.69 8.44
C GLN A 209 11.49 -12.14 7.07
N LEU A 210 10.55 -11.20 6.99
CA LEU A 210 10.16 -10.57 5.73
C LEU A 210 11.30 -9.78 5.09
N THR A 211 12.06 -9.04 5.90
CA THR A 211 13.23 -8.27 5.44
C THR A 211 14.28 -9.21 4.84
N ARG A 212 14.63 -10.27 5.55
CA ARG A 212 15.56 -11.29 5.06
C ARG A 212 15.04 -11.94 3.78
N LYS A 213 13.74 -12.26 3.73
CA LYS A 213 13.11 -12.86 2.55
C LYS A 213 13.21 -11.95 1.32
N ALA A 214 12.91 -10.66 1.47
CA ALA A 214 13.02 -9.68 0.39
C ALA A 214 14.47 -9.53 -0.09
N GLN A 215 15.43 -9.42 0.84
CA GLN A 215 16.85 -9.32 0.52
C GLN A 215 17.36 -10.56 -0.25
N LEU A 216 17.09 -11.76 0.26
CA LEU A 216 17.51 -13.01 -0.40
C LEU A 216 16.89 -13.17 -1.78
N PHE A 217 15.61 -12.79 -1.92
CA PHE A 217 14.93 -12.83 -3.21
C PHE A 217 15.61 -11.92 -4.24
N VAL A 218 15.94 -10.68 -3.86
CA VAL A 218 16.59 -9.71 -4.73
C VAL A 218 18.01 -10.13 -5.06
N GLN A 219 18.79 -10.62 -4.08
CA GLN A 219 20.15 -11.14 -4.31
C GLN A 219 20.19 -12.32 -5.28
N GLY A 220 19.15 -13.17 -5.27
CA GLY A 220 19.02 -14.27 -6.23
C GLY A 220 18.63 -13.83 -7.65
N ARG A 221 18.19 -12.59 -7.84
CA ARG A 221 17.67 -12.05 -9.12
C ARG A 221 18.60 -11.03 -9.75
N LEU A 222 19.26 -10.19 -8.94
CA LEU A 222 20.20 -9.18 -9.39
C LEU A 222 21.62 -9.72 -9.23
N PRO A 223 22.46 -9.69 -10.27
CA PRO A 223 23.87 -10.01 -10.13
C PRO A 223 24.48 -9.17 -9.01
N THR A 224 25.29 -9.76 -8.13
CA THR A 224 26.23 -8.99 -7.32
C THR A 224 27.11 -8.20 -8.27
N ALA A 225 27.04 -6.87 -8.18
CA ALA A 225 27.94 -5.97 -8.88
C ALA A 225 29.41 -6.23 -8.48
#